data_AF-A0A8B9NQI7-F1
#
_entry.id   AF-A0A8B9NQI7-F1
#
_cell.length_a   1.000
_cell.length_b   1.000
_cell.length_c   1.000
_cell.angle_alpha   90.00
_cell.angle_beta   90.00
_cell.angle_gamma   90.00
#
_symmetry.space_group_name_H-M   'P 1'
#
loop_
_entity.id
_entity.type
_entity.pdbx_description
1 polymer ?
#
loop_
_entity_poly.entity_id
_entity_poly.type
_entity_poly.pdbx_seq_one_letter_code
_entity_poly.pdbx_strand_id
1 'polypeptide(L)'
;LILPDDPKYAVKKVHVYVREIVDNELGFKQVSLSCPAKTKVYLFVSNEKMIVGCLVAESIKQAFRVLSEPGAVPSSGQDALQHHRAWRCSTEPEPAICGISRIWVFGPKRRKGIARHMVDTVRSTFMYGCYLSTNEIAFSDPTPDGKLFATKYCQTPNFLVYNFIYNN
;
A
#
# COMPACT_ATOMS: atom_id res chain seq x y z
N LEU A 1 -13.98 6.86 -4.91
CA LEU A 1 -14.04 5.50 -4.34
C LEU A 1 -14.84 4.65 -5.32
N ILE A 2 -14.35 3.45 -5.63
CA ILE A 2 -15.07 2.45 -6.42
C ILE A 2 -15.19 1.20 -5.58
N LEU A 3 -16.42 0.69 -5.46
CA LEU A 3 -16.81 -0.49 -4.70
C LEU A 3 -17.09 -1.68 -5.64
N PRO A 4 -17.05 -2.93 -5.14
CA PRO A 4 -17.32 -4.11 -5.96
C PRO A 4 -18.71 -4.12 -6.60
N ASP A 5 -19.70 -3.54 -5.90
CA ASP A 5 -21.10 -3.50 -6.34
C ASP A 5 -21.45 -2.26 -7.18
N ASP A 6 -20.45 -1.43 -7.51
CA ASP A 6 -20.66 -0.25 -8.36
C ASP A 6 -21.02 -0.64 -9.81
N PRO A 7 -21.57 0.31 -10.60
CA PRO A 7 -21.91 0.05 -12.00
C PRO A 7 -20.77 -0.57 -12.81
N LYS A 8 -21.10 -1.55 -13.65
CA LYS A 8 -20.13 -2.37 -14.42
C LYS A 8 -19.10 -1.55 -15.21
N TYR A 9 -19.46 -0.36 -15.70
CA TYR A 9 -18.52 0.50 -16.42
C TYR A 9 -17.39 1.02 -15.52
N ALA A 10 -17.69 1.33 -14.25
CA ALA A 10 -16.71 1.82 -13.28
C ALA A 10 -15.77 0.69 -12.83
N VAL A 11 -16.36 -0.46 -12.48
CA VAL A 11 -15.62 -1.66 -12.11
C VAL A 11 -14.71 -2.12 -13.26
N LYS A 12 -15.23 -2.18 -14.50
CA LYS A 12 -14.43 -2.53 -15.68
C LYS A 12 -13.28 -1.54 -15.90
N LYS A 13 -13.51 -0.23 -15.72
CA LYS A 13 -12.46 0.79 -15.87
C LYS A 13 -11.28 0.52 -14.92
N VAL A 14 -11.58 0.15 -13.68
CA VAL A 14 -10.56 -0.17 -12.67
C VAL A 14 -9.86 -1.49 -12.96
N HIS A 15 -10.63 -2.56 -13.15
CA HIS A 15 -10.09 -3.91 -13.29
C HIS A 15 -9.26 -4.08 -14.55
N VAL A 16 -9.70 -3.50 -15.67
CA VAL A 16 -9.01 -3.64 -16.96
C VAL A 16 -7.90 -2.60 -17.06
N TYR A 17 -8.20 -1.31 -16.94
CA TYR A 17 -7.21 -0.28 -17.32
C TYR A 17 -6.28 0.10 -16.18
N VAL A 18 -6.84 0.37 -14.99
CA VAL A 18 -6.02 0.89 -13.89
C VAL A 18 -5.14 -0.21 -13.31
N ARG A 19 -5.70 -1.41 -13.11
CA ARG A 19 -4.94 -2.52 -12.54
C ARG A 19 -3.80 -2.97 -13.46
N GLU A 20 -4.06 -3.15 -14.76
CA GLU A 20 -3.01 -3.56 -15.71
C GLU A 20 -1.87 -2.53 -15.77
N ILE A 21 -2.18 -1.24 -15.83
CA ILE A 21 -1.14 -0.18 -15.84
C ILE A 21 -0.33 -0.21 -14.55
N VAL A 22 -0.99 -0.32 -13.39
CA VAL A 22 -0.34 -0.35 -12.08
C VAL A 22 0.53 -1.60 -11.93
N ASP A 23 0.01 -2.78 -12.28
CA ASP A 23 0.74 -4.04 -12.17
C ASP A 23 1.93 -4.05 -13.16
N ASN A 24 1.78 -3.51 -14.37
CA ASN A 24 2.86 -3.37 -15.34
C ASN A 24 3.95 -2.39 -14.88
N GLU A 25 3.59 -1.21 -14.37
CA GLU A 25 4.58 -0.23 -13.89
C GLU A 25 5.31 -0.68 -12.62
N LEU A 26 4.65 -1.48 -11.79
CA LEU A 26 5.27 -2.04 -10.58
C LEU A 26 6.01 -3.36 -10.84
N GLY A 27 5.92 -3.92 -12.06
CA GLY A 27 6.54 -5.20 -12.42
C GLY A 27 5.92 -6.41 -11.71
N PHE A 28 4.69 -6.30 -11.20
CA PHE A 28 4.01 -7.39 -10.48
C PHE A 28 3.36 -8.36 -11.48
N LYS A 29 3.80 -9.62 -11.46
CA LYS A 29 3.01 -10.74 -12.01
C LYS A 29 2.06 -11.27 -10.93
N GLN A 30 0.86 -10.70 -10.90
CA GLN A 30 -0.35 -11.30 -10.34
C GLN A 30 -0.21 -11.94 -8.94
N VAL A 31 0.08 -11.13 -7.90
CA VAL A 31 -0.23 -11.55 -6.52
C VAL A 31 -1.74 -11.50 -6.34
N SER A 32 -2.33 -12.67 -6.08
CA SER A 32 -3.75 -12.83 -5.77
C SER A 32 -4.14 -11.94 -4.60
N LEU A 33 -5.18 -11.12 -4.79
CA LEU A 33 -5.84 -10.46 -3.66
C LEU A 33 -6.42 -11.55 -2.76
N SER A 34 -6.35 -11.37 -1.44
CA SER A 34 -6.90 -12.36 -0.51
C SER A 34 -8.43 -12.45 -0.64
N CYS A 35 -9.10 -11.34 -1.00
CA CYS A 35 -10.51 -11.32 -1.32
C CYS A 35 -10.88 -10.19 -2.31
N PRO A 36 -10.86 -10.45 -3.63
CA PRO A 36 -11.23 -9.45 -4.64
C PRO A 36 -12.59 -8.80 -4.40
N ALA A 37 -13.56 -9.59 -3.93
CA ALA A 37 -14.95 -9.18 -3.67
C ALA A 37 -15.10 -8.19 -2.49
N LYS A 38 -14.06 -7.96 -1.69
CA LYS A 38 -14.08 -7.01 -0.55
C LYS A 38 -13.03 -5.91 -0.70
N THR A 39 -12.58 -5.67 -1.93
CA THR A 39 -11.63 -4.59 -2.19
C THR A 39 -12.32 -3.25 -2.42
N LYS A 40 -11.66 -2.18 -1.98
CA LYS A 40 -12.06 -0.80 -2.20
C LYS A 40 -10.98 -0.11 -3.00
N VAL A 41 -11.36 0.53 -4.10
CA VAL A 41 -10.40 1.17 -5.01
C VAL A 41 -10.53 2.68 -4.90
N TYR A 42 -9.42 3.32 -4.59
CA TYR A 42 -9.29 4.76 -4.44
C TYR A 42 -8.49 5.30 -5.63
N LEU A 43 -9.09 6.22 -6.37
CA LEU A 43 -8.46 6.87 -7.51
C LEU A 43 -8.23 8.33 -7.16
N PHE A 44 -7.03 8.81 -7.46
CA PHE A 44 -6.73 10.23 -7.43
C PHE A 44 -6.81 10.77 -8.85
N VAL A 45 -7.78 11.65 -9.09
CA VAL A 45 -8.06 12.25 -10.40
C VAL A 45 -7.54 13.69 -10.41
N SER A 46 -6.71 14.05 -11.39
CA SER A 46 -6.21 15.41 -11.56
C SER A 46 -7.29 16.35 -12.10
N ASN A 47 -7.04 17.65 -12.04
CA ASN A 47 -7.91 18.66 -12.66
C ASN A 47 -8.05 18.46 -14.18
N GLU A 48 -7.08 17.81 -14.83
CA GLU A 48 -7.14 17.44 -16.25
C GLU A 48 -7.97 16.17 -16.51
N LYS A 49 -8.71 15.67 -15.50
CA LYS A 49 -9.51 14.43 -15.55
C LYS A 49 -8.69 13.15 -15.76
N MET A 50 -7.39 13.21 -15.46
CA MET A 50 -6.49 12.07 -15.58
C MET A 50 -6.36 11.33 -14.25
N ILE A 51 -6.35 9.99 -14.28
CA ILE A 51 -6.05 9.19 -13.09
C ILE A 51 -4.53 9.24 -12.90
N VAL A 52 -4.09 9.89 -11.81
CA VAL A 52 -2.66 10.06 -11.49
C VAL A 52 -2.25 9.35 -10.21
N GLY A 53 -3.19 8.68 -9.54
CA GLY A 53 -2.94 7.82 -8.40
C GLY A 53 -4.00 6.74 -8.28
N CYS A 54 -3.58 5.58 -7.79
CA CYS A 54 -4.43 4.44 -7.52
C CYS A 54 -4.00 3.80 -6.21
N LEU A 55 -4.97 3.47 -5.36
CA LEU A 55 -4.75 2.69 -4.15
C LEU A 55 -5.85 1.61 -4.06
N VAL A 56 -5.43 0.36 -3.90
CA VAL A 56 -6.32 -0.78 -3.68
C VAL A 56 -6.22 -1.19 -2.21
N ALA A 57 -7.33 -1.10 -1.49
CA ALA A 57 -7.43 -1.48 -0.10
C ALA A 57 -8.29 -2.76 0.04
N GLU A 58 -7.91 -3.65 0.94
CA GLU A 58 -8.66 -4.87 1.27
C GLU A 58 -8.78 -5.05 2.78
N SER A 59 -9.80 -5.79 3.23
CA SER A 59 -9.96 -6.09 4.65
C SER A 59 -9.02 -7.23 5.03
N ILE A 60 -8.24 -7.01 6.08
CA ILE A 60 -7.34 -8.00 6.67
C ILE A 60 -7.72 -8.23 8.13
N LYS A 61 -7.17 -9.28 8.74
CA LYS A 61 -7.36 -9.59 10.17
C LYS A 61 -6.07 -9.42 10.97
N GLN A 62 -4.94 -9.62 10.32
CA GLN A 62 -3.62 -9.61 10.94
C GLN A 62 -2.57 -9.11 9.96
N ALA A 63 -1.50 -8.56 10.51
CA ALA A 63 -0.29 -8.15 9.82
C ALA A 63 0.92 -8.40 10.71
N PHE A 64 2.13 -8.17 10.18
CA PHE A 64 3.38 -8.46 10.86
C PHE A 64 4.26 -7.21 10.87
N ARG A 65 4.95 -6.98 11.98
CA ARG A 65 5.83 -5.82 12.12
C ARG A 65 7.09 -5.98 11.28
N VAL A 66 7.47 -4.98 10.48
CA VAL A 66 8.79 -4.97 9.83
C VAL A 66 9.87 -4.87 10.92
N LEU A 67 10.88 -5.74 10.83
CA LEU A 67 12.02 -5.72 11.74
C LEU A 67 13.09 -4.79 11.18
N SER A 68 13.51 -3.83 12.00
CA SER A 68 14.73 -3.05 11.73
C SER A 68 15.93 -3.90 12.14
N GLU A 69 16.97 -3.97 11.30
CA GLU A 69 18.14 -4.76 11.66
C GLU A 69 18.88 -4.12 12.86
N PRO A 70 19.15 -4.89 13.93
CA PRO A 70 19.97 -4.41 15.04
C PRO A 70 21.42 -4.32 14.56
N GLY A 71 21.94 -3.11 14.36
CA GLY A 71 23.35 -2.90 14.03
C GLY A 71 23.66 -1.95 12.87
N ALA A 72 22.70 -1.17 12.38
CA ALA A 72 23.02 -0.01 11.55
C ALA A 72 23.69 1.07 12.43
N VAL A 73 25.00 0.89 12.68
CA VAL A 73 25.89 1.99 13.02
C VAL A 73 25.62 3.07 11.95
N PRO A 74 25.45 4.35 12.31
CA PRO A 74 25.31 5.43 11.33
C PRO A 74 26.67 5.64 10.66
N SER A 75 27.06 4.70 9.80
CA SER A 75 28.19 4.82 8.90
C SER A 75 27.78 5.84 7.87
N SER A 76 28.22 7.08 8.08
CA SER A 76 28.08 8.23 7.21
C SER A 76 28.37 7.85 5.76
N GLY A 77 27.32 7.51 5.00
CA GLY A 77 27.41 7.21 3.56
C GLY A 77 26.62 6.01 3.03
N GLN A 78 26.09 5.10 3.86
CA GLN A 78 25.39 3.88 3.38
C GLN A 78 23.84 3.88 3.48
N ASP A 79 23.21 5.00 3.85
CA ASP A 79 21.75 5.08 4.02
C ASP A 79 20.95 5.00 2.72
N ALA A 80 21.56 5.36 1.58
CA ALA A 80 20.87 5.43 0.29
C ALA A 80 20.47 4.06 -0.28
N LEU A 81 20.99 2.95 0.26
CA LEU A 81 20.69 1.60 -0.26
C LEU A 81 19.87 0.74 0.71
N GLN A 82 19.57 1.22 1.93
CA GLN A 82 18.83 0.42 2.91
C GLN A 82 17.43 -0.01 2.41
N HIS A 83 16.75 0.84 1.64
CA HIS A 83 15.43 0.56 1.09
C HIS A 83 15.44 -0.44 -0.08
N HIS A 84 16.61 -0.65 -0.72
CA HIS A 84 16.79 -1.66 -1.77
C HIS A 84 17.02 -3.07 -1.20
N ARG A 85 17.35 -3.20 0.09
CA ARG A 85 17.51 -4.52 0.73
C ARG A 85 16.17 -5.21 0.92
N ALA A 86 16.16 -6.54 0.97
CA ALA A 86 15.00 -7.31 1.39
C ALA A 86 14.57 -6.91 2.82
N TRP A 87 13.27 -6.94 3.09
CA TRP A 87 12.73 -6.67 4.43
C TRP A 87 12.49 -8.00 5.16
N ARG A 88 12.55 -7.97 6.49
CA ARG A 88 12.13 -9.07 7.38
C ARG A 88 10.98 -8.58 8.25
N CYS A 89 10.15 -9.49 8.75
CA CYS A 89 9.10 -9.17 9.68
C CYS A 89 9.11 -10.09 10.90
N SER A 90 8.42 -9.66 11.95
CA SER A 90 8.14 -10.50 13.12
C SER A 90 7.36 -11.75 12.70
N THR A 91 7.52 -12.82 13.46
CA THR A 91 6.68 -14.02 13.38
C THR A 91 5.37 -13.85 14.16
N GLU A 92 5.30 -12.86 15.06
CA GLU A 92 4.12 -12.57 15.86
C GLU A 92 3.11 -11.73 15.07
N PRO A 93 1.87 -12.21 14.88
CA PRO A 93 0.83 -11.45 14.19
C PRO A 93 0.26 -10.35 15.11
N GLU A 94 0.11 -9.14 14.55
CA GLU A 94 -0.60 -8.02 15.16
C GLU A 94 -1.96 -7.82 14.48
N PRO A 95 -3.02 -7.46 15.24
CA PRO A 95 -4.32 -7.18 14.66
C PRO A 95 -4.25 -5.95 13.73
N ALA A 96 -4.80 -6.09 12.52
CA ALA A 96 -4.89 -5.01 11.55
C ALA A 96 -6.21 -5.10 10.79
N ILE A 97 -6.73 -3.96 10.32
CA ILE A 97 -8.07 -3.85 9.73
C ILE A 97 -7.99 -3.70 8.20
N CYS A 98 -7.06 -2.85 7.74
CA CYS A 98 -6.96 -2.45 6.35
C CYS A 98 -5.60 -2.80 5.74
N GLY A 99 -5.59 -3.63 4.72
CA GLY A 99 -4.42 -3.92 3.91
C GLY A 99 -4.38 -3.01 2.68
N ILE A 100 -3.29 -2.27 2.51
CA ILE A 100 -2.95 -1.55 1.29
C ILE A 100 -2.26 -2.55 0.37
N SER A 101 -3.06 -3.14 -0.52
CA SER A 101 -2.61 -4.14 -1.49
C SER A 101 -1.79 -3.52 -2.60
N ARG A 102 -2.19 -2.34 -3.08
CA ARG A 102 -1.44 -1.60 -4.08
C ARG A 102 -1.53 -0.13 -3.77
N ILE A 103 -0.41 0.57 -3.95
CA ILE A 103 -0.39 2.03 -3.98
C ILE A 103 0.53 2.46 -5.12
N TRP A 104 -0.01 3.31 -5.99
CA TRP A 104 0.68 3.79 -7.16
C TRP A 104 0.38 5.26 -7.37
N VAL A 105 1.40 6.00 -7.79
CA VAL A 105 1.28 7.40 -8.21
C VAL A 105 2.09 7.56 -9.49
N PHE A 106 1.46 8.20 -10.47
CA PHE A 106 2.07 8.51 -11.75
C PHE A 106 3.40 9.23 -11.55
N GLY A 107 4.48 8.72 -12.15
CA GLY A 107 5.87 9.14 -11.90
C GLY A 107 6.06 10.67 -11.81
N PRO A 108 5.69 11.44 -12.85
CA PRO A 108 5.80 12.90 -12.87
C PRO A 108 4.98 13.66 -11.80
N LYS A 109 4.02 12.99 -11.14
CA LYS A 109 3.18 13.55 -10.08
C LYS A 109 3.55 12.98 -8.68
N ARG A 110 4.59 12.14 -8.56
CA ARG A 110 5.13 11.68 -7.27
C ARG A 110 5.66 12.84 -6.42
N ARG A 111 5.81 12.60 -5.11
CA ARG A 111 6.34 13.56 -4.12
C ARG A 111 5.49 14.83 -3.92
N LYS A 112 4.27 14.89 -4.45
CA LYS A 112 3.29 15.99 -4.28
C LYS A 112 2.19 15.68 -3.26
N GLY A 113 2.43 14.76 -2.33
CA GLY A 113 1.46 14.39 -1.27
C GLY A 113 0.32 13.47 -1.70
N ILE A 114 0.22 13.08 -2.98
CA ILE A 114 -0.88 12.24 -3.51
C ILE A 114 -1.03 10.91 -2.75
N ALA A 115 0.07 10.16 -2.57
CA ALA A 115 0.05 8.89 -1.85
C ALA A 115 -0.42 9.04 -0.39
N ARG A 116 0.06 10.09 0.31
CA ARG A 116 -0.36 10.42 1.68
C ARG A 116 -1.86 10.70 1.72
N HIS A 117 -2.35 11.55 0.82
CA HIS A 117 -3.76 11.90 0.75
C HIS A 117 -4.67 10.69 0.47
N MET A 118 -4.24 9.78 -0.41
CA MET A 118 -4.97 8.53 -0.65
C MET A 118 -5.05 7.66 0.60
N VAL A 119 -3.94 7.48 1.34
CA VAL A 119 -3.95 6.70 2.59
C VAL A 119 -4.77 7.39 3.69
N ASP A 120 -4.71 8.71 3.80
CA ASP A 120 -5.56 9.47 4.73
C ASP A 120 -7.05 9.28 4.42
N THR A 121 -7.41 9.25 3.14
CA THR A 121 -8.77 8.98 2.67
C THR A 121 -9.20 7.54 2.99
N VAL A 122 -8.30 6.57 2.81
CA VAL A 122 -8.56 5.17 3.21
C VAL A 122 -8.85 5.11 4.69
N ARG A 123 -8.00 5.71 5.53
CA ARG A 123 -8.18 5.68 6.99
C ARG A 123 -9.49 6.27 7.46
N SER A 124 -10.03 7.30 6.78
CA SER A 124 -11.30 7.93 7.15
C SER A 124 -12.55 7.30 6.53
N THR A 125 -12.42 6.48 5.49
CA THR A 125 -13.59 5.96 4.74
C THR A 125 -13.64 4.45 4.61
N PHE A 126 -12.56 3.74 4.96
CA PHE A 126 -12.49 2.30 4.81
C PHE A 126 -13.46 1.59 5.78
N MET A 127 -13.54 2.06 7.02
CA MET A 127 -14.48 1.56 8.03
C MET A 127 -15.47 2.68 8.38
N TYR A 128 -16.77 2.42 8.19
CA TYR A 128 -17.80 3.41 8.42
C TYR A 128 -17.79 3.88 9.88
N GLY A 129 -17.77 5.20 10.10
CA GLY A 129 -17.80 5.79 11.43
C GLY A 129 -16.48 5.69 12.21
N CYS A 130 -15.38 5.24 11.60
CA CYS A 130 -14.10 5.10 12.28
C CYS A 130 -12.95 5.70 11.46
N TYR A 131 -11.98 6.27 12.17
CA TYR A 131 -10.73 6.76 11.59
C TYR A 131 -9.60 5.82 12.00
N LEU A 132 -9.09 5.03 11.06
CA LEU A 132 -8.05 4.05 11.32
C LEU A 132 -6.75 4.74 11.73
N SER A 133 -6.08 4.22 12.74
CA SER A 133 -4.71 4.60 13.11
C SER A 133 -3.69 4.00 12.13
N THR A 134 -2.45 4.46 12.21
CA THR A 134 -1.34 3.90 11.42
C THR A 134 -0.95 2.48 11.83
N ASN A 135 -1.40 2.01 13.01
CA ASN A 135 -1.20 0.65 13.49
C ASN A 135 -2.32 -0.31 13.04
N GLU A 136 -3.40 0.21 12.43
CA GLU A 136 -4.50 -0.61 11.91
C GLU A 136 -4.43 -0.81 10.39
N ILE A 137 -3.41 -0.20 9.75
CA ILE A 137 -3.12 -0.33 8.33
C ILE A 137 -1.84 -1.14 8.12
N ALA A 138 -1.81 -1.97 7.08
CA ALA A 138 -0.63 -2.72 6.67
C ALA A 138 -0.38 -2.61 5.17
N PHE A 139 0.86 -2.79 4.72
CA PHE A 139 1.25 -2.72 3.32
C PHE A 139 1.61 -4.11 2.79
N SER A 140 1.07 -4.50 1.62
CA SER A 140 1.46 -5.78 1.02
C SER A 140 2.77 -5.65 0.26
N ASP A 141 3.72 -6.55 0.54
CA ASP A 141 5.03 -6.66 -0.13
C ASP A 141 5.62 -5.32 -0.64
N PRO A 142 6.06 -4.44 0.27
CA PRO A 142 6.44 -3.08 -0.08
C PRO A 142 7.69 -3.03 -0.97
N THR A 143 7.56 -2.36 -2.13
CA THR A 143 8.68 -1.98 -2.99
C THR A 143 9.65 -1.02 -2.26
N PRO A 144 10.88 -0.78 -2.75
CA PRO A 144 11.80 0.19 -2.13
C PRO A 144 11.18 1.58 -1.92
N ASP A 145 10.46 2.09 -2.93
CA ASP A 145 9.69 3.33 -2.83
C ASP A 145 8.55 3.23 -1.80
N GLY A 146 7.88 2.07 -1.78
CA GLY A 146 6.83 1.74 -0.81
C GLY A 146 7.33 1.77 0.63
N LYS A 147 8.52 1.22 0.91
CA LYS A 147 9.14 1.27 2.25
C LYS A 147 9.43 2.70 2.69
N LEU A 148 10.06 3.50 1.82
CA LEU A 148 10.33 4.91 2.12
C LEU A 148 9.04 5.70 2.41
N PHE A 149 8.00 5.43 1.63
CA PHE A 149 6.69 6.02 1.86
C PHE A 149 6.08 5.56 3.18
N ALA A 150 6.00 4.26 3.44
CA ALA A 150 5.37 3.68 4.62
C ALA A 150 6.08 4.11 5.90
N THR A 151 7.42 4.08 5.94
CA THR A 151 8.21 4.57 7.08
C THR A 151 7.92 6.03 7.39
N LYS A 152 7.89 6.88 6.36
CA LYS A 152 7.58 8.31 6.55
C LYS A 152 6.11 8.57 6.91
N TYR A 153 5.19 7.75 6.41
CA TYR A 153 3.76 7.89 6.66
C TYR A 153 3.40 7.45 8.07
N CYS A 154 3.85 6.26 8.48
CA CYS A 154 3.61 5.66 9.79
C CYS A 154 4.51 6.24 10.90
N GLN A 155 5.50 7.07 10.55
CA GLN A 155 6.48 7.65 11.48
C GLN A 155 7.29 6.61 12.26
N THR A 156 7.46 5.42 11.68
CA THR A 156 8.25 4.32 12.26
C THR A 156 8.82 3.46 11.14
N PRO A 157 10.09 2.99 11.25
CA PRO A 157 10.61 2.00 10.33
C PRO A 157 9.96 0.61 10.51
N ASN A 158 9.32 0.38 11.65
CA ASN A 158 8.64 -0.87 12.00
C ASN A 158 7.15 -0.79 11.69
N PHE A 159 6.79 -0.46 10.45
CA PHE A 159 5.39 -0.46 10.02
C PHE A 159 4.87 -1.88 9.79
N LEU A 160 3.56 -2.05 9.61
CA LEU A 160 2.93 -3.35 9.40
C LEU A 160 2.94 -3.78 7.94
N VAL A 161 3.22 -5.05 7.70
CA VAL A 161 3.21 -5.70 6.38
C VAL A 161 2.38 -6.98 6.39
N TYR A 162 1.83 -7.36 5.24
CA TYR A 162 1.03 -8.56 5.07
C TYR A 162 1.18 -9.16 3.66
N ASN A 163 0.56 -10.31 3.41
CA ASN A 163 0.50 -10.97 2.09
C ASN A 163 1.87 -11.09 1.39
N PHE A 164 2.84 -11.65 2.12
CA PHE A 164 4.15 -12.01 1.63
C PHE A 164 4.29 -13.53 1.62
N ILE A 165 5.03 -14.07 0.67
CA ILE A 165 5.22 -15.52 0.54
C ILE A 165 6.11 -15.98 1.69
N TYR A 166 5.54 -16.75 2.61
CA TYR A 166 6.28 -17.51 3.62
C TYR A 166 6.71 -18.83 2.97
N ASN A 167 7.91 -18.87 2.40
CA ASN A 167 8.50 -20.17 2.04
C ASN A 167 8.96 -20.82 3.34
N ASN A 168 8.30 -21.92 3.72
CA ASN A 168 8.78 -22.86 4.73
C ASN A 168 9.90 -23.71 4.13
#